data_AF-A0A964ZC93-F1
#
_entry.id   AF-A0A964ZC93-F1
#
_cell.length_a   1.000
_cell.length_b   1.000
_cell.length_c   1.000
_cell.angle_alpha   90.00
_cell.angle_beta   90.00
_cell.angle_gamma   90.00
#
_symmetry.space_group_name_H-M   'P 1'
#
loop_
_entity.id
_entity.type
_entity.pdbx_description
1 polymer ?
#
loop_
_entity_poly.entity_id
_entity_poly.type
_entity_poly.pdbx_seq_one_letter_code
_entity_poly.pdbx_strand_id
1 'polypeptide(L)'
;MRSPPPRLIFFRPSKRPTNCLPVQRNDCSRGQGAGFFRGVWFMDSKAVFIGMDLGTFKTSVASSTGVRDVIPTAVGWPKDAVARTMLGRDVVFGKDLAEHRLALNVVRPFEKGVLKYTTAEEAGVDATAVAAHKQAAKLVVEHAVSLTRPTKGAPIYGVIGAPSRATVLNKKVLVEAAQSAFDGVMIISEPFSIAYGMNRLTDTLVVDIGAGTLDICPVYGTFPTEEEQITVPVGGDLIDETFLGLLKQKYPQARVTINMAREIKEKYGFVHDVNEKAIVTLPVDGRPQQFDVTEQLKAACKTLVPPIINGLRELIGRFDPEFQTRLLNNIVLGGGGSQVKGLDRVIEDALKEFGGAKVKRVYDAVFAGAVGALKLAMNMPAEHFHQLKTATAA
;
A
#
# COMPACT_ATOMS: atom_id res chain seq x y z
N MET A 1 -3.76 50.97 -40.27
CA MET A 1 -4.13 50.98 -38.85
C MET A 1 -3.50 49.75 -38.20
N ARG A 2 -2.41 49.93 -37.46
CA ARG A 2 -1.69 48.85 -36.75
C ARG A 2 -2.06 48.92 -35.27
N SER A 3 -2.58 47.82 -34.74
CA SER A 3 -2.88 47.62 -33.32
C SER A 3 -1.58 47.45 -32.50
N PRO A 4 -1.50 48.00 -31.26
CA PRO A 4 -0.33 47.86 -30.41
C PRO A 4 -0.32 46.50 -29.66
N PRO A 5 0.85 45.99 -29.24
CA PRO A 5 0.97 44.73 -28.51
C PRO A 5 0.64 44.89 -27.01
N PRO A 6 0.21 43.81 -26.32
CA PRO A 6 -0.15 43.86 -24.90
C PRO A 6 1.09 43.90 -23.97
N ARG A 7 0.98 44.69 -22.89
CA ARG A 7 2.01 44.89 -21.85
C ARG A 7 2.11 43.71 -20.88
N LEU A 8 3.33 43.24 -20.63
CA LEU A 8 3.68 42.35 -19.52
C LEU A 8 3.46 43.06 -18.16
N ILE A 9 2.71 42.43 -17.25
CA ILE A 9 2.54 42.88 -15.86
C ILE A 9 3.53 42.11 -14.98
N PHE A 10 4.50 42.82 -14.40
CA PHE A 10 5.37 42.31 -13.34
C PHE A 10 4.72 42.52 -11.97
N PHE A 11 4.42 41.44 -11.25
CA PHE A 11 4.01 41.50 -9.84
C PHE A 11 5.25 41.60 -8.94
N ARG A 12 5.39 42.71 -8.20
CA ARG A 12 6.32 42.86 -7.07
C ARG A 12 5.67 42.32 -5.78
N PRO A 13 6.41 41.61 -4.90
CA PRO A 13 5.88 41.16 -3.62
C PRO A 13 5.82 42.29 -2.57
N SER A 14 4.71 42.32 -1.82
CA SER A 14 4.40 43.30 -0.78
C SER A 14 5.28 43.15 0.47
N LYS A 15 5.87 44.26 0.93
CA LYS A 15 6.54 44.38 2.24
C LYS A 15 5.53 44.15 3.38
N ARG A 16 5.87 43.31 4.36
CA ARG A 16 5.23 43.29 5.69
C ARG A 16 6.07 44.12 6.68
N PRO A 17 5.44 44.84 7.63
CA PRO A 17 6.14 45.66 8.60
C PRO A 17 6.71 44.84 9.76
N THR A 18 7.90 45.26 10.18
CA THR A 18 8.64 44.89 11.39
C THR A 18 7.94 45.40 12.63
N ASN A 19 7.74 44.53 13.63
CA ASN A 19 7.58 44.94 15.02
C ASN A 19 8.40 44.00 15.92
N CYS A 20 9.50 44.54 16.43
CA CYS A 20 10.34 43.94 17.47
C CYS A 20 9.85 44.47 18.83
N LEU A 21 9.57 43.57 19.79
CA LEU A 21 9.53 43.86 21.22
C LEU A 21 10.09 42.63 21.99
N PRO A 22 10.62 42.81 23.21
CA PRO A 22 11.95 42.29 23.57
C PRO A 22 11.94 40.97 24.36
N VAL A 23 13.10 40.31 24.30
CA VAL A 23 13.49 39.14 25.10
C VAL A 23 13.65 39.56 26.57
N GLN A 24 12.83 39.01 27.47
CA GLN A 24 13.11 38.99 28.90
C GLN A 24 13.70 37.62 29.28
N ARG A 25 14.96 37.65 29.71
CA ARG A 25 15.58 36.58 30.51
C ARG A 25 14.97 36.64 31.91
N ASN A 26 14.49 35.52 32.42
CA ASN A 26 14.33 35.30 33.85
C ASN A 26 14.95 33.95 34.22
N ASP A 27 16.08 34.03 34.91
CA ASP A 27 16.53 33.04 35.87
C ASP A 27 15.47 32.92 36.97
N CYS A 28 15.03 31.70 37.30
CA CYS A 28 14.59 31.42 38.66
C CYS A 28 14.73 29.93 39.00
N SER A 29 15.53 29.72 40.03
CA SER A 29 15.90 28.48 40.68
C SER A 29 14.76 27.81 41.47
N ARG A 30 14.84 26.47 41.56
CA ARG A 30 14.35 25.59 42.65
C ARG A 30 12.85 25.62 42.98
N GLY A 31 12.19 24.52 42.66
CA GLY A 31 10.94 24.08 43.29
C GLY A 31 10.82 22.56 43.21
N GLN A 32 11.06 21.88 44.33
CA GLN A 32 10.79 20.45 44.53
C GLN A 32 9.27 20.24 44.68
N GLY A 33 8.79 19.10 44.19
CA GLY A 33 7.53 18.50 44.64
C GLY A 33 6.55 18.16 43.53
N ALA A 34 6.57 16.90 43.09
CA ALA A 34 5.41 16.04 42.82
C ALA A 34 5.87 14.87 41.95
N GLY A 35 6.07 13.71 42.58
CA GLY A 35 6.17 12.45 41.85
C GLY A 35 4.79 12.04 41.35
N PHE A 36 4.69 11.70 40.07
CA PHE A 36 3.89 10.59 39.52
C PHE A 36 4.13 10.54 38.00
N PHE A 37 4.31 9.33 37.46
CA PHE A 37 4.51 8.99 36.04
C PHE A 37 5.77 9.52 35.33
N ARG A 38 6.89 8.80 35.48
CA ARG A 38 7.92 8.71 34.43
C ARG A 38 8.48 7.29 34.35
N GLY A 39 7.70 6.38 33.77
CA GLY A 39 8.26 5.22 33.08
C GLY A 39 8.77 5.67 31.72
N VAL A 40 9.92 6.36 31.69
CA VAL A 40 10.63 6.61 30.43
C VAL A 40 11.41 5.33 30.15
N TRP A 41 10.83 4.44 29.35
CA TRP A 41 11.57 3.35 28.73
C TRP A 41 12.72 3.99 27.96
N PHE A 42 13.96 3.74 28.36
CA PHE A 42 15.12 4.15 27.61
C PHE A 42 15.09 3.40 26.27
N MET A 43 14.52 4.04 25.24
CA MET A 43 14.70 3.62 23.86
C MET A 43 16.19 3.60 23.58
N ASP A 44 16.68 2.50 23.03
CA ASP A 44 18.04 2.42 22.54
C ASP A 44 18.22 3.50 21.47
N SER A 45 18.84 4.61 21.85
CA SER A 45 18.90 5.90 21.13
C SER A 45 19.56 5.85 19.74
N LYS A 46 19.82 4.64 19.23
CA LYS A 46 20.50 4.36 17.97
C LYS A 46 19.70 3.46 17.02
N ALA A 47 18.62 2.81 17.44
CA ALA A 47 17.86 1.91 16.56
C ALA A 47 17.11 2.66 15.46
N VAL A 48 17.02 2.06 14.27
CA VAL A 48 16.20 2.56 13.16
C VAL A 48 14.95 1.70 13.06
N PHE A 49 13.79 2.31 13.27
CA PHE A 49 12.49 1.67 13.06
C PHE A 49 12.01 1.90 11.63
N ILE A 50 11.50 0.86 10.99
CA ILE A 50 10.92 0.91 9.64
C ILE A 50 9.55 0.22 9.66
N GLY A 51 8.55 0.90 9.14
CA GLY A 51 7.30 0.30 8.73
C GLY A 51 7.32 0.01 7.24
N MET A 52 6.89 -1.18 6.86
CA MET A 52 6.78 -1.61 5.48
C MET A 52 5.36 -2.12 5.21
N ASP A 53 4.83 -1.74 4.07
CA ASP A 53 3.65 -2.32 3.47
C ASP A 53 4.14 -3.10 2.24
N LEU A 54 4.07 -4.43 2.31
CA LEU A 54 4.59 -5.33 1.29
C LEU A 54 3.47 -5.82 0.37
N GLY A 55 2.84 -4.87 -0.33
CA GLY A 55 1.78 -5.16 -1.29
C GLY A 55 2.24 -5.94 -2.52
N THR A 56 1.32 -6.61 -3.21
CA THR A 56 1.63 -7.46 -4.38
C THR A 56 2.09 -6.69 -5.62
N PHE A 57 1.79 -5.39 -5.71
CA PHE A 57 2.14 -4.55 -6.87
C PHE A 57 3.09 -3.42 -6.51
N LYS A 58 2.91 -2.79 -5.35
CA LYS A 58 3.77 -1.73 -4.82
C LYS A 58 4.14 -2.08 -3.39
N THR A 59 5.39 -1.80 -3.02
CA THR A 59 5.91 -1.88 -1.66
C THR A 59 6.19 -0.46 -1.20
N SER A 60 5.61 -0.07 -0.07
CA SER A 60 5.81 1.24 0.54
C SER A 60 6.61 1.09 1.83
N VAL A 61 7.52 2.01 2.10
CA VAL A 61 8.32 2.03 3.32
C VAL A 61 8.29 3.40 3.98
N ALA A 62 8.33 3.41 5.30
CA ALA A 62 8.48 4.60 6.11
C ALA A 62 9.46 4.33 7.26
N SER A 63 10.40 5.25 7.51
CA SER A 63 11.41 5.11 8.56
C SER A 63 11.31 6.19 9.62
N SER A 64 11.72 5.85 10.83
CA SER A 64 11.93 6.76 11.96
C SER A 64 12.92 7.90 11.68
N THR A 65 13.75 7.76 10.64
CA THR A 65 14.63 8.84 10.13
C THR A 65 13.89 9.90 9.31
N GLY A 66 12.58 9.71 9.07
CA GLY A 66 11.73 10.61 8.29
C GLY A 66 11.67 10.28 6.80
N VAL A 67 12.39 9.26 6.33
CA VAL A 67 12.37 8.83 4.92
C VAL A 67 11.13 7.99 4.62
N ARG A 68 10.50 8.23 3.48
CA ARG A 68 9.45 7.37 2.91
C ARG A 68 9.73 7.16 1.43
N ASP A 69 9.50 5.94 0.94
CA ASP A 69 9.68 5.61 -0.47
C ASP A 69 8.69 4.52 -0.90
N VAL A 70 8.41 4.45 -2.20
CA VAL A 70 7.51 3.47 -2.79
C VAL A 70 8.12 2.92 -4.07
N ILE A 71 8.15 1.60 -4.17
CA ILE A 71 8.69 0.89 -5.35
C ILE A 71 7.68 -0.11 -5.89
N PRO A 72 7.71 -0.43 -7.19
CA PRO A 72 7.03 -1.64 -7.68
C PRO A 72 7.55 -2.87 -6.95
N THR A 73 6.65 -3.76 -6.53
CA THR A 73 6.99 -5.06 -5.94
C THR A 73 7.41 -6.02 -7.04
N ALA A 74 8.60 -5.77 -7.60
CA ALA A 74 9.15 -6.51 -8.72
C ALA A 74 10.67 -6.33 -8.79
N VAL A 75 11.33 -7.31 -9.42
CA VAL A 75 12.77 -7.32 -9.69
C VAL A 75 13.00 -7.66 -11.15
N GLY A 76 13.93 -6.97 -11.80
CA GLY A 76 14.30 -7.20 -13.18
C GLY A 76 15.74 -7.67 -13.31
N TRP A 77 15.96 -8.73 -14.08
CA TRP A 77 17.30 -9.17 -14.47
C TRP A 77 17.53 -8.91 -15.95
N PRO A 78 18.71 -8.42 -16.37
CA PRO A 78 19.06 -8.30 -17.78
C PRO A 78 18.89 -9.64 -18.51
N LYS A 79 18.30 -9.60 -19.70
CA LYS A 79 18.05 -10.82 -20.51
C LYS A 79 19.34 -11.46 -21.02
N ASP A 80 20.36 -10.64 -21.29
CA ASP A 80 21.62 -11.05 -21.88
C ASP A 80 22.75 -10.06 -21.52
N ALA A 81 23.96 -10.35 -22.01
CA ALA A 81 25.15 -9.54 -21.78
C ALA A 81 25.04 -8.13 -22.38
N VAL A 82 24.26 -7.94 -23.45
CA VAL A 82 24.05 -6.62 -24.07
C VAL A 82 23.18 -5.75 -23.16
N ALA A 83 22.06 -6.29 -22.70
CA ALA A 83 21.19 -5.66 -21.72
C ALA A 83 21.96 -5.33 -20.43
N ARG A 84 22.78 -6.28 -19.94
CA ARG A 84 23.60 -6.11 -18.73
C ARG A 84 24.61 -4.96 -18.88
N THR A 85 25.29 -4.91 -20.02
CA THR A 85 26.28 -3.86 -20.32
C THR A 85 25.61 -2.49 -20.43
N MET A 86 24.46 -2.41 -21.11
CA MET A 86 23.70 -1.19 -21.29
C MET A 86 23.11 -0.65 -19.97
N LEU A 87 22.67 -1.54 -19.07
CA LEU A 87 22.13 -1.17 -17.75
C LEU A 87 23.20 -0.90 -16.70
N GLY A 88 24.40 -1.44 -16.86
CA GLY A 88 25.51 -1.30 -15.91
C GLY A 88 25.31 -2.00 -14.55
N ARG A 89 24.31 -2.88 -14.44
CA ARG A 89 23.93 -3.58 -13.20
C ARG A 89 23.21 -4.89 -13.48
N ASP A 90 23.24 -5.78 -12.50
CA ASP A 90 22.70 -7.15 -12.61
C ASP A 90 21.25 -7.26 -12.16
N VAL A 91 20.81 -6.31 -11.33
CA VAL A 91 19.49 -6.29 -10.73
C VAL A 91 18.92 -4.89 -10.88
N VAL A 92 17.69 -4.82 -11.38
CA VAL A 92 16.97 -3.57 -11.64
C VAL A 92 15.73 -3.51 -10.77
N PHE A 93 15.45 -2.32 -10.22
CA PHE A 93 14.31 -2.02 -9.37
C PHE A 93 13.65 -0.71 -9.81
N GLY A 94 12.51 -0.38 -9.21
CA GLY A 94 11.92 0.95 -9.34
C GLY A 94 11.38 1.23 -10.75
N LYS A 95 11.42 2.51 -11.14
CA LYS A 95 10.93 3.00 -12.43
C LYS A 95 11.63 2.36 -13.64
N ASP A 96 12.88 1.97 -13.46
CA ASP A 96 13.74 1.42 -14.52
C ASP A 96 13.21 0.06 -15.03
N LEU A 97 12.41 -0.63 -14.22
CA LEU A 97 11.68 -1.84 -14.63
C LEU A 97 10.72 -1.57 -15.80
N ALA A 98 10.04 -0.43 -15.77
CA ALA A 98 9.11 -0.04 -16.82
C ALA A 98 9.85 0.53 -18.03
N GLU A 99 10.84 1.40 -17.79
CA GLU A 99 11.64 2.05 -18.84
C GLU A 99 12.44 1.03 -19.67
N HIS A 100 12.95 -0.03 -19.05
CA HIS A 100 13.78 -1.05 -19.69
C HIS A 100 13.13 -2.43 -19.78
N ARG A 101 11.79 -2.51 -19.71
CA ARG A 101 11.06 -3.79 -19.68
C ARG A 101 11.43 -4.76 -20.79
N LEU A 102 11.75 -4.26 -21.99
CA LEU A 102 12.14 -5.12 -23.13
C LEU A 102 13.50 -5.80 -22.93
N ALA A 103 14.40 -5.19 -22.17
CA ALA A 103 15.73 -5.69 -21.88
C ALA A 103 15.78 -6.56 -20.60
N LEU A 104 14.66 -6.70 -19.89
CA LEU A 104 14.59 -7.31 -18.56
C LEU A 104 13.67 -8.54 -18.53
N ASN A 105 14.08 -9.54 -17.77
CA ASN A 105 13.22 -10.58 -17.23
C ASN A 105 12.69 -10.06 -15.89
N VAL A 106 11.45 -9.56 -15.88
CA VAL A 106 10.82 -8.98 -14.69
C VAL A 106 10.00 -10.02 -13.94
N VAL A 107 10.30 -10.20 -12.65
CA VAL A 107 9.60 -11.11 -11.74
C VAL A 107 8.85 -10.30 -10.69
N ARG A 108 7.56 -10.60 -10.51
CA ARG A 108 6.75 -10.13 -9.37
C ARG A 108 6.66 -11.29 -8.36
N PRO A 109 7.22 -11.16 -7.14
CA PRO A 109 7.26 -12.27 -6.20
C PRO A 109 5.86 -12.71 -5.74
N PHE A 110 4.92 -11.76 -5.62
CA PHE A 110 3.59 -12.02 -5.07
C PHE A 110 2.47 -11.87 -6.10
N GLU A 111 1.43 -12.68 -5.96
CA GLU A 111 0.19 -12.65 -6.71
C GLU A 111 -0.95 -13.05 -5.79
N LYS A 112 -2.10 -12.35 -5.85
CA LYS A 112 -3.26 -12.62 -4.98
C LYS A 112 -2.94 -12.75 -3.48
N GLY A 113 -1.98 -11.96 -3.00
CA GLY A 113 -1.59 -11.87 -1.59
C GLY A 113 -0.71 -13.01 -1.08
N VAL A 114 -0.27 -13.90 -1.97
CA VAL A 114 0.62 -15.01 -1.67
C VAL A 114 1.86 -14.95 -2.54
N LEU A 115 2.91 -15.67 -2.16
CA LEU A 115 4.02 -15.92 -3.08
C LEU A 115 3.45 -16.64 -4.30
N LYS A 116 3.71 -16.10 -5.49
CA LYS A 116 3.11 -16.58 -6.73
C LYS A 116 3.36 -18.07 -6.96
N TYR A 117 4.53 -18.55 -6.59
CA TYR A 117 4.91 -19.96 -6.65
C TYR A 117 5.58 -20.40 -5.36
N THR A 118 4.92 -21.24 -4.57
CA THR A 118 5.45 -21.79 -3.32
C THR A 118 6.18 -23.11 -3.51
N THR A 119 5.65 -23.98 -4.36
CA THR A 119 6.24 -25.26 -4.76
C THR A 119 6.12 -25.44 -6.28
N ALA A 120 7.05 -26.15 -6.90
CA ALA A 120 7.04 -26.40 -8.34
C ALA A 120 5.82 -27.24 -8.78
N GLU A 121 5.42 -28.18 -7.92
CA GLU A 121 4.34 -29.15 -8.15
C GLU A 121 2.96 -28.49 -8.10
N GLU A 122 2.69 -27.62 -7.10
CA GLU A 122 1.40 -26.91 -6.99
C GLU A 122 1.23 -25.84 -8.07
N ALA A 123 2.34 -25.27 -8.54
CA ALA A 123 2.34 -24.17 -9.49
C ALA A 123 2.44 -24.61 -10.96
N GLY A 124 2.80 -25.86 -11.23
CA GLY A 124 3.08 -26.34 -12.58
C GLY A 124 4.24 -25.58 -13.26
N VAL A 125 5.20 -25.08 -12.48
CA VAL A 125 6.36 -24.32 -12.97
C VAL A 125 7.66 -24.99 -12.56
N ASP A 126 8.73 -24.68 -13.29
CA ASP A 126 10.06 -25.19 -12.98
C ASP A 126 10.58 -24.68 -11.62
N ALA A 127 11.42 -25.49 -10.96
CA ALA A 127 12.02 -25.17 -9.67
C ALA A 127 12.83 -23.86 -9.72
N THR A 128 13.39 -23.50 -10.88
CA THR A 128 14.08 -22.24 -11.09
C THR A 128 13.15 -21.03 -10.98
N ALA A 129 11.89 -21.16 -11.41
CA ALA A 129 10.90 -20.09 -11.28
C ALA A 129 10.55 -19.84 -9.81
N VAL A 130 10.37 -20.90 -9.01
CA VAL A 130 10.14 -20.79 -7.56
C VAL A 130 11.31 -20.07 -6.88
N ALA A 131 12.54 -20.48 -7.19
CA ALA A 131 13.75 -19.85 -6.66
C ALA A 131 13.84 -18.36 -7.03
N ALA A 132 13.53 -18.01 -8.29
CA ALA A 132 13.53 -16.63 -8.75
C ALA A 132 12.50 -15.76 -8.01
N HIS A 133 11.32 -16.29 -7.67
CA HIS A 133 10.30 -15.54 -6.92
C HIS A 133 10.69 -15.34 -5.46
N LYS A 134 11.25 -16.35 -4.80
CA LYS A 134 11.81 -16.21 -3.45
C LYS A 134 12.95 -15.19 -3.41
N GLN A 135 13.84 -15.25 -4.40
CA GLN A 135 14.94 -14.30 -4.53
C GLN A 135 14.41 -12.87 -4.82
N ALA A 136 13.40 -12.73 -5.67
CA ALA A 136 12.76 -11.44 -5.91
C ALA A 136 12.13 -10.86 -4.63
N ALA A 137 11.46 -11.68 -3.81
CA ALA A 137 10.88 -11.24 -2.53
C ALA A 137 11.96 -10.69 -1.60
N LYS A 138 13.06 -11.43 -1.42
CA LYS A 138 14.22 -11.02 -0.62
C LYS A 138 14.80 -9.69 -1.11
N LEU A 139 15.10 -9.61 -2.41
CA LEU A 139 15.72 -8.41 -3.02
C LEU A 139 14.82 -7.17 -2.95
N VAL A 140 13.49 -7.33 -3.08
CA VAL A 140 12.55 -6.20 -2.89
C VAL A 140 12.63 -5.67 -1.47
N VAL A 141 12.62 -6.55 -0.47
CA VAL A 141 12.69 -6.15 0.94
C VAL A 141 14.01 -5.47 1.27
N GLU A 142 15.14 -6.06 0.85
CA GLU A 142 16.48 -5.47 1.02
C GLU A 142 16.57 -4.08 0.35
N HIS A 143 16.07 -3.97 -0.90
CA HIS A 143 16.10 -2.71 -1.62
C HIS A 143 15.21 -1.66 -0.94
N ALA A 144 13.98 -2.01 -0.57
CA ALA A 144 13.06 -1.11 0.11
C ALA A 144 13.63 -0.59 1.44
N VAL A 145 14.25 -1.46 2.25
CA VAL A 145 14.97 -1.04 3.47
C VAL A 145 16.14 -0.11 3.13
N SER A 146 16.92 -0.43 2.09
CA SER A 146 18.07 0.39 1.68
C SER A 146 17.70 1.83 1.29
N LEU A 147 16.51 2.03 0.70
CA LEU A 147 16.00 3.35 0.31
C LEU A 147 15.76 4.25 1.52
N THR A 148 15.51 3.67 2.70
CA THR A 148 15.35 4.41 3.95
C THR A 148 16.66 4.95 4.53
N ARG A 149 17.81 4.55 3.95
CA ARG A 149 19.17 4.94 4.35
C ARG A 149 19.39 4.76 5.87
N PRO A 150 19.21 3.53 6.39
CA PRO A 150 19.40 3.28 7.82
C PRO A 150 20.83 3.64 8.24
N THR A 151 20.98 4.17 9.45
CA THR A 151 22.30 4.52 10.00
C THR A 151 23.19 3.29 10.05
N LYS A 152 24.40 3.39 9.49
CA LYS A 152 25.33 2.26 9.46
C LYS A 152 25.67 1.77 10.87
N GLY A 153 25.48 0.48 11.12
CA GLY A 153 25.76 -0.15 12.42
C GLY A 153 24.67 0.04 13.48
N ALA A 154 23.58 0.75 13.16
CA ALA A 154 22.38 0.76 13.98
C ALA A 154 21.56 -0.51 13.76
N PRO A 155 20.95 -1.08 14.81
CA PRO A 155 19.99 -2.16 14.63
C PRO A 155 18.76 -1.64 13.87
N ILE A 156 18.25 -2.45 12.95
CA ILE A 156 17.07 -2.14 12.14
C ILE A 156 15.91 -3.01 12.62
N TYR A 157 14.92 -2.38 13.23
CA TYR A 157 13.69 -3.04 13.65
C TYR A 157 12.54 -2.65 12.76
N GLY A 158 11.62 -3.58 12.50
CA GLY A 158 10.51 -3.28 11.62
C GLY A 158 9.23 -4.02 11.87
N VAL A 159 8.18 -3.44 11.30
CA VAL A 159 6.86 -4.06 11.20
C VAL A 159 6.51 -4.10 9.72
N ILE A 160 6.11 -5.27 9.23
CA ILE A 160 5.67 -5.48 7.85
C ILE A 160 4.17 -5.77 7.87
N GLY A 161 3.39 -4.92 7.21
CA GLY A 161 2.02 -5.19 6.83
C GLY A 161 2.00 -6.17 5.65
N ALA A 162 1.28 -7.28 5.81
CA ALA A 162 1.05 -8.26 4.76
C ALA A 162 -0.38 -8.82 4.85
N PRO A 163 -0.89 -9.46 3.78
CA PRO A 163 -2.22 -10.08 3.78
C PRO A 163 -2.40 -11.08 4.93
N SER A 164 -3.56 -11.04 5.58
CA SER A 164 -3.80 -11.74 6.86
C SER A 164 -3.79 -13.27 6.72
N ARG A 165 -4.36 -13.80 5.63
CA ARG A 165 -4.43 -15.24 5.31
C ARG A 165 -3.28 -15.72 4.41
N ALA A 166 -2.06 -15.33 4.73
CA ALA A 166 -0.89 -16.00 4.16
C ALA A 166 -0.78 -17.41 4.76
N THR A 167 -0.66 -18.44 3.92
CA THR A 167 -0.35 -19.81 4.39
C THR A 167 0.93 -19.81 5.24
N VAL A 168 1.11 -20.79 6.13
CA VAL A 168 2.33 -20.94 6.95
C VAL A 168 3.60 -20.84 6.10
N LEU A 169 3.58 -21.42 4.90
CA LEU A 169 4.68 -21.37 3.94
C LEU A 169 4.94 -19.95 3.40
N ASN A 170 3.88 -19.18 3.08
CA ASN A 170 4.01 -17.79 2.65
C ASN A 170 4.55 -16.89 3.77
N LYS A 171 4.07 -17.07 5.00
CA LYS A 171 4.60 -16.36 6.17
C LYS A 171 6.08 -16.64 6.37
N LYS A 172 6.49 -17.90 6.24
CA LYS A 172 7.90 -18.29 6.31
C LYS A 172 8.75 -17.57 5.27
N VAL A 173 8.31 -17.52 4.00
CA VAL A 173 9.07 -16.81 2.95
C VAL A 173 9.14 -15.30 3.21
N LEU A 174 8.08 -14.68 3.72
CA LEU A 174 8.08 -13.28 4.11
C LEU A 174 9.06 -13.01 5.26
N VAL A 175 9.06 -13.87 6.28
CA VAL A 175 10.02 -13.79 7.40
C VAL A 175 11.46 -13.97 6.90
N GLU A 176 11.73 -14.97 6.07
CA GLU A 176 13.06 -15.22 5.49
C GLU A 176 13.55 -14.03 4.65
N ALA A 177 12.65 -13.44 3.84
CA ALA A 177 12.95 -12.22 3.09
C ALA A 177 13.27 -11.05 4.02
N ALA A 178 12.49 -10.87 5.09
CA ALA A 178 12.68 -9.80 6.06
C ALA A 178 13.95 -9.95 6.91
N GLN A 179 14.31 -11.17 7.32
CA GLN A 179 15.52 -11.44 8.10
C GLN A 179 16.81 -11.02 7.39
N SER A 180 16.79 -10.89 6.07
CA SER A 180 17.93 -10.38 5.31
C SER A 180 18.16 -8.87 5.46
N ALA A 181 17.13 -8.12 5.86
CA ALA A 181 17.15 -6.66 5.90
C ALA A 181 16.88 -6.09 7.31
N PHE A 182 16.39 -6.90 8.25
CA PHE A 182 15.99 -6.49 9.59
C PHE A 182 16.71 -7.31 10.67
N ASP A 183 17.12 -6.65 11.75
CA ASP A 183 17.62 -7.31 12.97
C ASP A 183 16.50 -7.92 13.82
N GLY A 184 15.28 -7.43 13.65
CA GLY A 184 14.06 -7.95 14.29
C GLY A 184 12.84 -7.41 13.56
N VAL A 185 11.89 -8.29 13.24
CA VAL A 185 10.72 -7.94 12.43
C VAL A 185 9.46 -8.62 12.93
N MET A 186 8.37 -7.86 12.97
CA MET A 186 7.03 -8.39 13.21
C MET A 186 6.21 -8.30 11.91
N ILE A 187 5.50 -9.36 11.57
CA ILE A 187 4.53 -9.33 10.47
C ILE A 187 3.13 -9.17 11.09
N ILE A 188 2.37 -8.21 10.57
CA ILE A 188 0.99 -7.93 10.99
C ILE A 188 0.08 -7.88 9.77
N SER A 189 -1.22 -7.93 10.03
CA SER A 189 -2.22 -7.64 9.02
C SER A 189 -2.11 -6.19 8.52
N GLU A 190 -2.08 -6.00 7.21
CA GLU A 190 -2.07 -4.69 6.55
C GLU A 190 -3.24 -3.79 6.99
N PRO A 191 -4.53 -4.22 7.00
CA PRO A 191 -5.62 -3.40 7.51
C PRO A 191 -5.46 -3.01 8.99
N PHE A 192 -4.87 -3.87 9.83
CA PHE A 192 -4.57 -3.49 11.22
C PHE A 192 -3.53 -2.37 11.29
N SER A 193 -2.50 -2.41 10.44
CA SER A 193 -1.50 -1.34 10.36
C SER A 193 -2.16 0.00 10.01
N ILE A 194 -3.09 0.02 9.07
CA ILE A 194 -3.85 1.21 8.65
C ILE A 194 -4.66 1.78 9.83
N ALA A 195 -5.43 0.93 10.54
CA ALA A 195 -6.16 1.34 11.75
C ALA A 195 -5.23 1.94 12.82
N TYR A 196 -4.10 1.30 13.07
CA TYR A 196 -3.10 1.75 14.04
C TYR A 196 -2.52 3.12 13.68
N GLY A 197 -2.16 3.31 12.40
CA GLY A 197 -1.73 4.61 11.87
C GLY A 197 -2.76 5.71 12.12
N MET A 198 -4.04 5.40 11.88
CA MET A 198 -5.16 6.33 12.03
C MET A 198 -5.67 6.54 13.46
N ASN A 199 -5.09 5.88 14.47
CA ASN A 199 -5.64 5.85 15.84
C ASN A 199 -7.10 5.36 15.89
N ARG A 200 -7.46 4.41 15.03
CA ARG A 200 -8.80 3.80 14.97
C ARG A 200 -8.77 2.37 15.48
N LEU A 201 -8.44 2.24 16.76
CA LEU A 201 -8.22 0.94 17.41
C LEU A 201 -9.45 0.39 18.14
N THR A 202 -10.62 1.03 18.00
CA THR A 202 -11.86 0.62 18.68
C THR A 202 -13.01 0.66 17.70
N ASP A 203 -13.85 -0.37 17.77
CA ASP A 203 -15.09 -0.54 16.98
C ASP A 203 -14.94 -0.09 15.51
N THR A 204 -13.84 -0.47 14.85
CA THR A 204 -13.52 -0.05 13.47
C THR A 204 -13.46 -1.25 12.54
N LEU A 205 -14.04 -1.13 11.35
CA LEU A 205 -13.85 -2.08 10.25
C LEU A 205 -12.91 -1.47 9.23
N VAL A 206 -11.76 -2.09 9.00
CA VAL A 206 -10.87 -1.69 7.92
C VAL A 206 -11.08 -2.60 6.73
N VAL A 207 -11.33 -2.01 5.57
CA VAL A 207 -11.45 -2.67 4.27
C VAL A 207 -10.27 -2.21 3.44
N ASP A 208 -9.26 -3.04 3.35
CA ASP A 208 -8.04 -2.78 2.61
C ASP A 208 -8.09 -3.41 1.23
N ILE A 209 -7.96 -2.57 0.20
CA ILE A 209 -8.16 -2.96 -1.19
C ILE A 209 -6.84 -2.83 -1.94
N GLY A 210 -6.06 -3.90 -1.92
CA GLY A 210 -4.78 -4.01 -2.61
C GLY A 210 -4.93 -4.28 -4.11
N ALA A 211 -3.80 -4.64 -4.74
CA ALA A 211 -3.81 -5.09 -6.13
C ALA A 211 -4.32 -6.53 -6.25
N GLY A 212 -3.79 -7.46 -5.45
CA GLY A 212 -4.16 -8.87 -5.52
C GLY A 212 -5.28 -9.31 -4.58
N THR A 213 -5.50 -8.59 -3.48
CA THR A 213 -6.42 -9.00 -2.41
C THR A 213 -7.28 -7.85 -1.92
N LEU A 214 -8.37 -8.26 -1.29
CA LEU A 214 -9.27 -7.47 -0.48
C LEU A 214 -9.22 -8.08 0.92
N ASP A 215 -8.78 -7.31 1.89
CA ASP A 215 -8.61 -7.73 3.27
C ASP A 215 -9.53 -6.91 4.18
N ILE A 216 -10.40 -7.57 4.92
CA ILE A 216 -11.36 -6.94 5.83
C ILE A 216 -11.03 -7.39 7.26
N CYS A 217 -10.77 -6.41 8.11
CA CYS A 217 -10.35 -6.64 9.48
C CYS A 217 -11.18 -5.81 10.47
N PRO A 218 -11.78 -6.45 11.49
CA PRO A 218 -12.32 -5.73 12.63
C PRO A 218 -11.20 -5.35 13.60
N VAL A 219 -11.33 -4.19 14.23
CA VAL A 219 -10.37 -3.67 15.20
C VAL A 219 -11.11 -3.17 16.43
N TYR A 220 -10.88 -3.82 17.57
CA TYR A 220 -11.54 -3.58 18.86
C TYR A 220 -10.58 -3.65 20.05
N GLY A 221 -9.35 -3.15 19.87
CA GLY A 221 -8.39 -2.91 20.95
C GLY A 221 -7.35 -4.01 21.15
N THR A 222 -7.46 -5.11 20.42
CA THR A 222 -6.50 -6.23 20.42
C THR A 222 -5.94 -6.45 19.02
N PHE A 223 -4.85 -7.23 18.93
CA PHE A 223 -4.42 -7.76 17.64
C PHE A 223 -5.49 -8.71 17.10
N PRO A 224 -5.89 -8.58 15.83
CA PRO A 224 -6.86 -9.48 15.22
C PRO A 224 -6.23 -10.85 14.97
N THR A 225 -6.99 -11.91 15.22
CA THR A 225 -6.60 -13.26 14.80
C THR A 225 -6.88 -13.47 13.32
N GLU A 226 -6.37 -14.56 12.74
CA GLU A 226 -6.55 -14.85 11.31
C GLU A 226 -7.99 -15.24 10.96
N GLU A 227 -8.71 -15.81 11.92
CA GLU A 227 -10.09 -16.28 11.79
C GLU A 227 -11.09 -15.12 11.83
N GLU A 228 -10.76 -14.06 12.58
CA GLU A 228 -11.55 -12.84 12.71
C GLU A 228 -11.56 -12.00 11.42
N GLN A 229 -10.60 -12.26 10.53
CA GLN A 229 -10.38 -11.51 9.30
C GLN A 229 -10.93 -12.24 8.07
N ILE A 230 -11.23 -11.46 7.03
CA ILE A 230 -11.63 -11.97 5.71
C ILE A 230 -10.60 -11.50 4.69
N THR A 231 -10.00 -12.43 3.97
CA THR A 231 -9.18 -12.15 2.79
C THR A 231 -9.86 -12.77 1.58
N VAL A 232 -10.12 -11.96 0.57
CA VAL A 232 -10.65 -12.40 -0.72
C VAL A 232 -9.56 -12.19 -1.78
N PRO A 233 -9.25 -13.18 -2.64
CA PRO A 233 -8.20 -13.09 -3.66
C PRO A 233 -8.67 -12.28 -4.89
N VAL A 234 -9.22 -11.09 -4.64
CA VAL A 234 -9.70 -10.11 -5.62
C VAL A 234 -9.20 -8.73 -5.21
N GLY A 235 -8.82 -7.89 -6.16
CA GLY A 235 -8.34 -6.54 -5.88
C GLY A 235 -8.27 -5.71 -7.16
N GLY A 236 -7.36 -4.74 -7.19
CA GLY A 236 -7.13 -3.90 -8.36
C GLY A 236 -6.78 -4.66 -9.65
N ASP A 237 -6.16 -5.85 -9.55
CA ASP A 237 -5.81 -6.69 -10.71
C ASP A 237 -7.08 -7.26 -11.40
N LEU A 238 -8.14 -7.57 -10.64
CA LEU A 238 -9.43 -8.00 -11.20
C LEU A 238 -10.05 -6.90 -12.09
N ILE A 239 -9.96 -5.64 -11.64
CA ILE A 239 -10.46 -4.49 -12.40
C ILE A 239 -9.64 -4.35 -13.69
N ASP A 240 -8.32 -4.47 -13.61
CA ASP A 240 -7.42 -4.37 -14.77
C ASP A 240 -7.76 -5.42 -15.83
N GLU A 241 -7.93 -6.67 -15.41
CA GLU A 241 -8.26 -7.80 -16.29
C GLU A 241 -9.64 -7.66 -16.92
N THR A 242 -10.65 -7.34 -16.10
CA THR A 242 -12.03 -7.13 -16.56
C THR A 242 -12.08 -5.98 -17.56
N PHE A 243 -11.44 -4.86 -17.24
CA PHE A 243 -11.41 -3.69 -18.10
C PHE A 243 -10.71 -3.98 -19.43
N LEU A 244 -9.57 -4.68 -19.41
CA LEU A 244 -8.87 -5.10 -20.62
C LEU A 244 -9.76 -5.98 -21.51
N GLY A 245 -10.50 -6.93 -20.91
CA GLY A 245 -11.45 -7.78 -21.63
C GLY A 245 -12.54 -6.97 -22.32
N LEU A 246 -13.16 -6.04 -21.59
CA LEU A 246 -14.21 -5.15 -22.11
C LEU A 246 -13.69 -4.22 -23.22
N LEU A 247 -12.46 -3.72 -23.11
CA LEU A 247 -11.82 -2.93 -24.17
C LEU A 247 -11.58 -3.75 -25.44
N LYS A 248 -11.04 -4.97 -25.30
CA LYS A 248 -10.82 -5.87 -26.44
C LYS A 248 -12.12 -6.25 -27.15
N GLN A 249 -13.21 -6.41 -26.39
CA GLN A 249 -14.52 -6.70 -26.95
C GLN A 249 -15.11 -5.51 -27.71
N LYS A 250 -15.05 -4.30 -27.14
CA LYS A 250 -15.65 -3.11 -27.76
C LYS A 250 -14.79 -2.49 -28.87
N TYR A 251 -13.48 -2.54 -28.72
CA TYR A 251 -12.50 -1.92 -29.60
C TYR A 251 -11.44 -2.95 -30.03
N PRO A 252 -11.81 -4.01 -30.78
CA PRO A 252 -10.89 -5.09 -31.15
C PRO A 252 -9.68 -4.63 -31.99
N GLN A 253 -9.79 -3.49 -32.67
CA GLN A 253 -8.72 -2.87 -33.44
C GLN A 253 -7.67 -2.15 -32.57
N ALA A 254 -8.01 -1.79 -31.33
CA ALA A 254 -7.11 -1.08 -30.44
C ALA A 254 -6.13 -2.04 -29.77
N ARG A 255 -4.83 -1.74 -29.85
CA ARG A 255 -3.80 -2.50 -29.13
C ARG A 255 -3.72 -1.99 -27.69
N VAL A 256 -4.30 -2.77 -26.77
CA VAL A 256 -4.31 -2.46 -25.34
C VAL A 256 -3.55 -3.54 -24.57
N THR A 257 -2.69 -3.10 -23.65
CA THR A 257 -1.99 -3.98 -22.71
C THR A 257 -2.58 -3.85 -21.31
N ILE A 258 -2.30 -4.83 -20.44
CA ILE A 258 -2.74 -4.78 -19.04
C ILE A 258 -2.20 -3.54 -18.29
N ASN A 259 -0.98 -3.08 -18.62
CA ASN A 259 -0.40 -1.88 -18.02
C ASN A 259 -1.17 -0.63 -18.43
N MET A 260 -1.55 -0.52 -19.71
CA MET A 260 -2.36 0.60 -20.19
C MET A 260 -3.75 0.59 -19.53
N ALA A 261 -4.37 -0.58 -19.40
CA ALA A 261 -5.65 -0.73 -18.70
C ALA A 261 -5.53 -0.26 -17.24
N ARG A 262 -4.45 -0.64 -16.55
CA ARG A 262 -4.16 -0.19 -15.18
C ARG A 262 -3.93 1.32 -15.08
N GLU A 263 -3.13 1.90 -15.96
CA GLU A 263 -2.88 3.36 -15.97
C GLU A 263 -4.18 4.16 -16.19
N ILE A 264 -5.04 3.68 -17.09
CA ILE A 264 -6.35 4.28 -17.33
C ILE A 264 -7.24 4.12 -16.09
N LYS A 265 -7.27 2.94 -15.46
CA LYS A 265 -7.99 2.70 -14.20
C LYS A 265 -7.51 3.63 -13.09
N GLU A 266 -6.22 3.70 -12.83
CA GLU A 266 -5.64 4.54 -11.78
C GLU A 266 -5.95 6.03 -12.01
N LYS A 267 -6.04 6.47 -13.27
CA LYS A 267 -6.35 7.86 -13.63
C LYS A 267 -7.84 8.19 -13.55
N TYR A 268 -8.71 7.30 -14.02
CA TYR A 268 -10.11 7.61 -14.28
C TYR A 268 -11.11 6.80 -13.47
N GLY A 269 -10.70 5.75 -12.74
CA GLY A 269 -11.57 4.76 -12.11
C GLY A 269 -12.67 5.33 -11.22
N PHE A 270 -13.89 4.79 -11.37
CA PHE A 270 -15.10 5.27 -10.71
C PHE A 270 -16.21 4.21 -10.71
N VAL A 271 -17.17 4.29 -9.79
CA VAL A 271 -18.30 3.35 -9.67
C VAL A 271 -19.69 3.97 -9.76
N HIS A 272 -19.78 5.30 -9.82
CA HIS A 272 -21.04 6.05 -9.86
C HIS A 272 -21.31 6.62 -11.26
N ASP A 273 -22.49 7.20 -11.48
CA ASP A 273 -22.77 7.91 -12.73
C ASP A 273 -21.99 9.23 -12.79
N VAL A 274 -21.37 9.49 -13.94
CA VAL A 274 -20.55 10.68 -14.19
C VAL A 274 -20.97 11.33 -15.50
N ASN A 275 -20.94 12.66 -15.54
CA ASN A 275 -21.15 13.42 -16.77
C ASN A 275 -19.85 13.54 -17.60
N GLU A 276 -18.70 13.41 -16.94
CA GLU A 276 -17.38 13.48 -17.59
C GLU A 276 -17.03 12.14 -18.23
N LYS A 277 -16.63 12.18 -19.50
CA LYS A 277 -16.24 10.99 -20.25
C LYS A 277 -14.78 10.63 -20.00
N ALA A 278 -14.51 9.35 -19.81
CA ALA A 278 -13.16 8.81 -19.84
C ALA A 278 -12.72 8.63 -21.31
N ILE A 279 -12.18 9.69 -21.91
CA ILE A 279 -11.59 9.63 -23.25
C ILE A 279 -10.09 9.31 -23.14
N VAL A 280 -9.66 8.27 -23.84
CA VAL A 280 -8.26 7.79 -23.82
C VAL A 280 -7.71 7.66 -25.23
N THR A 281 -6.39 7.80 -25.37
CA THR A 281 -5.70 7.60 -26.64
C THR A 281 -5.09 6.21 -26.69
N LEU A 282 -5.52 5.38 -27.65
CA LEU A 282 -5.03 4.03 -27.86
C LEU A 282 -4.49 3.87 -29.28
N PRO A 283 -3.43 3.07 -29.49
CA PRO A 283 -2.87 2.83 -30.81
C PRO A 283 -3.72 1.81 -31.60
N VAL A 284 -4.01 2.14 -32.85
CA VAL A 284 -4.58 1.25 -33.88
C VAL A 284 -3.59 1.23 -35.03
N ASP A 285 -2.99 0.07 -35.30
CA ASP A 285 -1.95 -0.08 -36.33
C ASP A 285 -0.84 0.98 -36.26
N GLY A 286 -0.41 1.29 -35.03
CA GLY A 286 0.63 2.27 -34.73
C GLY A 286 0.18 3.73 -34.74
N ARG A 287 -1.10 4.02 -35.03
CA ARG A 287 -1.65 5.39 -35.05
C ARG A 287 -2.47 5.68 -33.79
N PRO A 288 -2.26 6.81 -33.10
CA PRO A 288 -3.04 7.18 -31.94
C PRO A 288 -4.48 7.54 -32.36
N GLN A 289 -5.48 6.96 -31.70
CA GLN A 289 -6.89 7.27 -31.87
C GLN A 289 -7.57 7.44 -30.51
N GLN A 290 -8.63 8.26 -30.45
CA GLN A 290 -9.36 8.53 -29.22
C GLN A 290 -10.54 7.55 -29.06
N PHE A 291 -10.73 7.05 -27.84
CA PHE A 291 -11.80 6.11 -27.49
C PHE A 291 -12.50 6.55 -26.21
N ASP A 292 -13.84 6.47 -26.21
CA ASP A 292 -14.66 6.65 -25.01
C ASP A 292 -14.77 5.32 -24.27
N VAL A 293 -14.08 5.21 -23.14
CA VAL A 293 -13.99 3.97 -22.33
C VAL A 293 -14.82 4.03 -21.06
N THR A 294 -15.68 5.05 -20.93
CA THR A 294 -16.45 5.37 -19.72
C THR A 294 -17.25 4.17 -19.20
N GLU A 295 -18.07 3.56 -20.06
CA GLU A 295 -18.92 2.43 -19.67
C GLU A 295 -18.11 1.18 -19.30
N GLN A 296 -17.04 0.90 -20.05
CA GLN A 296 -16.17 -0.27 -19.84
C GLN A 296 -15.45 -0.13 -18.50
N LEU A 297 -14.97 1.08 -18.19
CA LEU A 297 -14.26 1.37 -16.96
C LEU A 297 -15.18 1.32 -15.75
N LYS A 298 -16.39 1.90 -15.85
CA LYS A 298 -17.41 1.85 -14.79
C LYS A 298 -17.80 0.40 -14.48
N ALA A 299 -18.09 -0.39 -15.53
CA ALA A 299 -18.45 -1.79 -15.38
C ALA A 299 -17.34 -2.60 -14.71
N ALA A 300 -16.08 -2.39 -15.12
CA ALA A 300 -14.94 -3.05 -14.51
C ALA A 300 -14.72 -2.63 -13.05
N CYS A 301 -14.85 -1.36 -12.70
CA CYS A 301 -14.68 -0.92 -11.30
C CYS A 301 -15.81 -1.44 -10.40
N LYS A 302 -17.03 -1.58 -10.91
CA LYS A 302 -18.18 -2.11 -10.16
C LYS A 302 -18.03 -3.58 -9.78
N THR A 303 -17.16 -4.37 -10.42
CA THR A 303 -16.94 -5.77 -10.05
C THR A 303 -16.35 -5.93 -8.65
N LEU A 304 -15.72 -4.87 -8.12
CA LEU A 304 -15.15 -4.83 -6.78
C LEU A 304 -16.21 -4.64 -5.69
N VAL A 305 -17.40 -4.12 -6.02
CA VAL A 305 -18.43 -3.79 -5.03
C VAL A 305 -19.01 -5.07 -4.38
N PRO A 306 -19.48 -6.09 -5.13
CA PRO A 306 -20.04 -7.30 -4.53
C PRO A 306 -19.13 -8.00 -3.50
N PRO A 307 -17.82 -8.26 -3.78
CA PRO A 307 -16.97 -8.92 -2.79
C PRO A 307 -16.76 -8.08 -1.52
N ILE A 308 -16.72 -6.74 -1.63
CA ILE A 308 -16.65 -5.86 -0.45
C ILE A 308 -17.91 -5.99 0.40
N ILE A 309 -19.09 -5.87 -0.22
CA ILE A 309 -20.37 -5.93 0.52
C ILE A 309 -20.57 -7.31 1.14
N ASN A 310 -20.27 -8.38 0.40
CA ASN A 310 -20.39 -9.74 0.91
C ASN A 310 -19.46 -9.98 2.09
N GLY A 311 -18.20 -9.57 1.99
CA GLY A 311 -17.24 -9.69 3.09
C GLY A 311 -17.63 -8.85 4.31
N LEU A 312 -18.09 -7.61 4.12
CA LEU A 312 -18.60 -6.79 5.22
C LEU A 312 -19.80 -7.44 5.91
N ARG A 313 -20.77 -7.95 5.14
CA ARG A 313 -21.96 -8.64 5.67
C ARG A 313 -21.59 -9.89 6.46
N GLU A 314 -20.72 -10.71 5.90
CA GLU A 314 -20.23 -11.93 6.56
C GLU A 314 -19.57 -11.59 7.89
N LEU A 315 -18.68 -10.59 7.90
CA LEU A 315 -17.93 -10.21 9.08
C LEU A 315 -18.83 -9.62 10.16
N ILE A 316 -19.69 -8.67 9.79
CA ILE A 316 -20.63 -8.01 10.72
C ILE A 316 -21.57 -9.04 11.36
N GLY A 317 -22.02 -10.05 10.60
CA GLY A 317 -22.87 -11.12 11.12
C GLY A 317 -22.27 -11.96 12.24
N ARG A 318 -20.96 -11.84 12.51
CA ARG A 318 -20.26 -12.56 13.59
C ARG A 318 -20.33 -11.84 14.94
N PHE A 319 -20.76 -10.58 14.98
CA PHE A 319 -20.76 -9.74 16.19
C PHE A 319 -22.16 -9.56 16.77
N ASP A 320 -22.26 -9.28 18.08
CA ASP A 320 -23.54 -8.94 18.69
C ASP A 320 -24.09 -7.60 18.15
N PRO A 321 -25.43 -7.42 18.08
CA PRO A 321 -26.06 -6.27 17.44
C PRO A 321 -25.55 -4.89 17.89
N GLU A 322 -25.19 -4.72 19.17
CA GLU A 322 -24.65 -3.48 19.71
C GLU A 322 -23.25 -3.13 19.17
N PHE A 323 -22.46 -4.12 18.75
CA PHE A 323 -21.16 -3.92 18.10
C PHE A 323 -21.33 -3.75 16.60
N GLN A 324 -22.28 -4.45 15.96
CA GLN A 324 -22.56 -4.31 14.53
C GLN A 324 -22.82 -2.86 14.14
N THR A 325 -23.67 -2.17 14.90
CA THR A 325 -24.00 -0.76 14.66
C THR A 325 -22.78 0.14 14.80
N ARG A 326 -21.90 -0.13 15.78
CA ARG A 326 -20.69 0.67 16.02
C ARG A 326 -19.64 0.46 14.93
N LEU A 327 -19.44 -0.79 14.51
CA LEU A 327 -18.55 -1.19 13.41
C LEU A 327 -18.98 -0.59 12.06
N LEU A 328 -20.28 -0.67 11.73
CA LEU A 328 -20.87 -0.08 10.53
C LEU A 328 -20.71 1.45 10.46
N ASN A 329 -20.75 2.12 11.61
CA ASN A 329 -20.51 3.57 11.70
C ASN A 329 -19.02 3.96 11.62
N ASN A 330 -18.11 3.00 11.50
CA ASN A 330 -16.67 3.20 11.55
C ASN A 330 -15.94 2.34 10.50
N ILE A 331 -16.43 2.36 9.26
CA ILE A 331 -15.74 1.69 8.15
C ILE A 331 -14.63 2.60 7.61
N VAL A 332 -13.42 2.05 7.46
CA VAL A 332 -12.25 2.70 6.89
C VAL A 332 -11.85 1.96 5.61
N LEU A 333 -11.79 2.67 4.48
CA LEU A 333 -11.28 2.12 3.23
C LEU A 333 -9.79 2.45 3.08
N GLY A 334 -8.97 1.41 3.00
CA GLY A 334 -7.53 1.42 2.78
C GLY A 334 -7.12 0.84 1.43
N GLY A 335 -5.81 0.85 1.17
CA GLY A 335 -5.23 0.31 -0.07
C GLY A 335 -5.50 1.17 -1.31
N GLY A 336 -4.78 0.90 -2.39
CA GLY A 336 -4.91 1.66 -3.64
C GLY A 336 -6.32 1.64 -4.24
N GLY A 337 -7.07 0.54 -4.06
CA GLY A 337 -8.44 0.40 -4.54
C GLY A 337 -9.45 1.31 -3.83
N SER A 338 -9.16 1.78 -2.62
CA SER A 338 -10.02 2.78 -1.94
C SER A 338 -10.15 4.10 -2.70
N GLN A 339 -9.23 4.38 -3.63
CA GLN A 339 -9.20 5.62 -4.40
C GLN A 339 -10.16 5.63 -5.60
N VAL A 340 -10.84 4.51 -5.88
CA VAL A 340 -11.91 4.46 -6.90
C VAL A 340 -13.04 5.43 -6.53
N LYS A 341 -13.35 6.34 -7.46
CA LYS A 341 -14.26 7.46 -7.17
C LYS A 341 -15.69 6.99 -6.89
N GLY A 342 -16.22 7.38 -5.74
CA GLY A 342 -17.59 7.09 -5.29
C GLY A 342 -17.76 5.70 -4.66
N LEU A 343 -16.68 4.95 -4.43
CA LEU A 343 -16.74 3.64 -3.79
C LEU A 343 -17.29 3.70 -2.37
N ASP A 344 -16.88 4.71 -1.61
CA ASP A 344 -17.41 5.01 -0.27
C ASP A 344 -18.94 5.11 -0.27
N ARG A 345 -19.50 5.94 -1.14
CA ARG A 345 -20.95 6.16 -1.24
C ARG A 345 -21.71 4.90 -1.67
N VAL A 346 -21.17 4.17 -2.65
CA VAL A 346 -21.80 2.92 -3.11
C VAL A 346 -21.84 1.88 -1.98
N ILE A 347 -20.81 1.83 -1.13
CA ILE A 347 -20.80 0.95 0.04
C ILE A 347 -21.82 1.41 1.08
N GLU A 348 -21.88 2.72 1.39
CA GLU A 348 -22.88 3.28 2.31
C GLU A 348 -24.31 2.99 1.83
N ASP A 349 -24.57 3.18 0.54
CA ASP A 349 -25.87 2.90 -0.08
C ASP A 349 -26.25 1.43 -0.01
N ALA A 350 -25.31 0.53 -0.31
CA ALA A 350 -25.52 -0.92 -0.27
C ALA A 350 -25.75 -1.44 1.16
N LEU A 351 -25.28 -0.72 2.18
CA LEU A 351 -25.44 -1.11 3.59
C LEU A 351 -26.63 -0.42 4.28
N LYS A 352 -27.45 0.36 3.56
CA LYS A 352 -28.64 1.03 4.12
C LYS A 352 -29.63 0.07 4.78
N GLU A 353 -29.86 -1.10 4.18
CA GLU A 353 -30.78 -2.10 4.73
C GLU A 353 -30.29 -2.71 6.06
N PHE A 354 -29.01 -2.55 6.39
CA PHE A 354 -28.37 -3.03 7.63
C PHE A 354 -28.26 -1.95 8.72
N GLY A 355 -29.05 -0.87 8.61
CA GLY A 355 -29.00 0.26 9.54
C GLY A 355 -28.09 1.41 9.10
N GLY A 356 -27.53 1.31 7.88
CA GLY A 356 -26.65 2.32 7.31
C GLY A 356 -25.21 2.20 7.78
N ALA A 357 -24.28 2.70 6.97
CA ALA A 357 -22.86 2.71 7.27
C ALA A 357 -22.29 4.13 7.15
N LYS A 358 -21.15 4.35 7.80
CA LYS A 358 -20.30 5.52 7.57
C LYS A 358 -18.94 5.05 7.11
N VAL A 359 -18.57 5.48 5.91
CA VAL A 359 -17.36 5.00 5.23
C VAL A 359 -16.39 6.17 5.08
N LYS A 360 -15.18 6.01 5.61
CA LYS A 360 -14.10 6.98 5.50
C LYS A 360 -12.96 6.41 4.66
N ARG A 361 -12.55 7.12 3.63
CA ARG A 361 -11.34 6.79 2.87
C ARG A 361 -10.09 7.29 3.58
N VAL A 362 -9.04 6.49 3.55
CA VAL A 362 -7.69 6.92 3.86
C VAL A 362 -7.25 7.95 2.81
N TYR A 363 -6.64 9.05 3.28
CA TYR A 363 -6.16 10.12 2.38
C TYR A 363 -4.86 9.72 1.67
N ASP A 364 -3.86 9.26 2.42
CA ASP A 364 -2.59 8.79 1.90
C ASP A 364 -2.60 7.27 1.78
N ALA A 365 -3.36 6.74 0.82
CA ALA A 365 -3.49 5.31 0.62
C ALA A 365 -2.19 4.62 0.17
N VAL A 366 -1.18 5.39 -0.27
CA VAL A 366 0.14 4.85 -0.67
C VAL A 366 0.97 4.50 0.56
N PHE A 367 0.93 5.33 1.60
CA PHE A 367 1.80 5.16 2.77
C PHE A 367 1.07 4.80 4.06
N ALA A 368 -0.27 4.75 4.09
CA ALA A 368 -1.00 4.52 5.33
C ALA A 368 -0.63 3.21 6.04
N GLY A 369 -0.47 2.11 5.28
CA GLY A 369 0.00 0.84 5.83
C GLY A 369 1.41 0.97 6.42
N ALA A 370 2.36 1.43 5.62
CA ALA A 370 3.76 1.60 6.03
C ALA A 370 3.93 2.56 7.22
N VAL A 371 3.20 3.68 7.25
CA VAL A 371 3.24 4.65 8.36
C VAL A 371 2.59 4.08 9.61
N GLY A 372 1.50 3.32 9.45
CA GLY A 372 0.85 2.61 10.55
C GLY A 372 1.76 1.55 11.17
N ALA A 373 2.41 0.76 10.33
CA ALA A 373 3.43 -0.21 10.71
C ALA A 373 4.62 0.46 11.42
N LEU A 374 5.13 1.58 10.89
CA LEU A 374 6.23 2.33 11.51
C LEU A 374 5.85 2.81 12.92
N LYS A 375 4.64 3.36 13.04
CA LYS A 375 4.12 3.84 14.32
C LYS A 375 4.01 2.70 15.34
N LEU A 376 3.58 1.51 14.91
CA LEU A 376 3.57 0.34 15.78
C LEU A 376 5.00 -0.06 16.18
N ALA A 377 5.93 -0.08 15.22
CA ALA A 377 7.33 -0.43 15.47
C ALA A 377 7.97 0.47 16.53
N MET A 378 7.71 1.78 16.46
CA MET A 378 8.23 2.77 17.41
C MET A 378 7.60 2.67 18.81
N ASN A 379 6.37 2.17 18.91
CA ASN A 379 5.65 2.06 20.18
C ASN A 379 5.87 0.70 20.88
N MET A 380 6.50 -0.25 20.18
CA MET A 380 6.74 -1.59 20.73
C MET A 380 8.00 -1.58 21.62
N PRO A 381 7.96 -2.25 22.79
CA PRO A 381 9.16 -2.39 23.63
C PRO A 381 10.29 -3.12 22.89
N ALA A 382 11.53 -2.64 23.04
CA ALA A 382 12.70 -3.24 22.38
C ALA A 382 12.87 -4.75 22.69
N GLU A 383 12.50 -5.16 23.91
CA GLU A 383 12.51 -6.56 24.35
C GLU A 383 11.69 -7.50 23.44
N HIS A 384 10.58 -7.01 22.87
CA HIS A 384 9.77 -7.80 21.93
C HIS A 384 10.53 -8.09 20.63
N PHE A 385 11.29 -7.12 20.11
CA PHE A 385 12.12 -7.35 18.92
C PHE A 385 13.27 -8.32 19.18
N HIS A 386 13.84 -8.29 20.39
CA HIS A 386 14.86 -9.26 20.79
C HIS A 386 14.31 -10.68 20.88
N GLN A 387 13.08 -10.86 21.41
CA GLN A 387 12.41 -12.16 21.46
C GLN A 387 12.07 -12.71 20.06
N LEU A 388 11.67 -11.83 19.13
CA LEU A 388 11.43 -12.20 17.73
C LEU A 388 12.70 -12.72 17.04
N LYS A 389 13.87 -12.18 17.40
CA LYS A 389 15.18 -12.65 16.91
C LYS A 389 15.53 -14.06 17.41
N THR A 390 15.16 -14.41 18.65
CA THR A 390 15.40 -15.73 19.23
C THR A 390 14.38 -16.78 18.77
N ALA A 391 13.11 -16.41 18.63
CA ALA A 391 12.03 -17.32 18.24
C ALA A 391 12.12 -17.80 16.77
N THR A 392 12.88 -17.11 15.93
CA THR A 392 13.14 -17.54 14.54
C THR A 392 14.49 -18.25 14.33
N ALA A 393 15.36 -18.27 15.34
CA ALA A 393 16.64 -18.99 15.32
C ALA A 393 16.54 -20.41 15.88
N ALA A 394 15.39 -20.76 16.48
CA ALA A 394 15.00 -22.12 16.89
C ALA A 394 13.99 -22.67 15.88
#